data_AF-A0A7S3PD27-F1
#
_entry.id   AF-A0A7S3PD27-F1
#
_cell.length_a   1.000
_cell.length_b   1.000
_cell.length_c   1.000
_cell.angle_alpha   90.00
_cell.angle_beta   90.00
_cell.angle_gamma   90.00
#
_symmetry.space_group_name_H-M   'P 1'
#
loop_
_entity.id
_entity.type
_entity.pdbx_description
1 polymer ?
#
loop_
_entity_poly.entity_id
_entity_poly.type
_entity_poly.pdbx_seq_one_letter_code
_entity_poly.pdbx_strand_id
1 'polypeptide(L)'
;MVAVLHNLHPLLALLASRSPKPRGALPAEALESMGRLEYFKPSEPLRMSPQDKKLSDEFFPGSLTGEEVFLKTMKTLDILGFDEDNTLVACSICPDEINNKKGDIADLFHGHFGRVFHLGGLGGIPFTGKTGFSAFSNHVRDDDGNCLVLMAPHIGLSTAKLLGMYSKTPNKDRTACGAAIGALNYCLSGKELPPFDSEEVFDYQEDYIIRQIKKHQAEIVAPKSDNAIQATLAHHMWKIAKGKLDDIVNTNFGGPRSKLLVLTGVMINLPHPHGDLFQPLTFELHFKDGTMLNVFDETFGQYKPRPSSKLRP
;
A
#
# COMPACT_ATOMS: atom_id res chain seq x y z
N MET A 1 12.28 23.03 50.49
CA MET A 1 12.48 22.03 49.42
C MET A 1 11.11 21.73 48.81
N VAL A 2 10.72 22.49 47.78
CA VAL A 2 9.47 22.30 47.01
C VAL A 2 9.73 22.71 45.55
N ALA A 3 9.01 22.04 44.64
CA ALA A 3 8.80 22.23 43.19
C ALA A 3 9.72 21.37 42.28
N VAL A 4 9.32 20.28 41.58
CA VAL A 4 8.08 19.78 40.93
C VAL A 4 7.83 20.32 39.50
N LEU A 5 7.95 19.40 38.52
CA LEU A 5 7.29 19.23 37.18
C LEU A 5 7.94 19.74 35.85
N HIS A 6 8.10 18.73 34.98
CA HIS A 6 7.75 18.62 33.54
C HIS A 6 8.32 19.58 32.49
N ASN A 7 9.19 19.04 31.64
CA ASN A 7 9.32 19.44 30.24
C ASN A 7 8.58 18.42 29.36
N LEU A 8 7.27 18.64 29.17
CA LEU A 8 6.48 18.01 28.13
C LEU A 8 6.64 18.80 26.82
N HIS A 9 6.98 18.12 25.74
CA HIS A 9 7.09 18.67 24.39
C HIS A 9 5.73 19.29 23.96
N PRO A 10 5.69 20.49 23.35
CA PRO A 10 4.44 21.24 23.10
C PRO A 10 3.43 20.50 22.20
N LEU A 11 3.85 19.49 21.43
CA LEU A 11 2.98 18.64 20.62
C LEU A 11 2.04 17.72 21.43
N LEU A 12 2.45 17.28 22.63
CA LEU A 12 1.68 16.35 23.48
C LEU A 12 0.50 17.04 24.19
N ALA A 13 0.57 18.35 24.40
CA ALA A 13 -0.49 19.11 25.06
C ALA A 13 -1.69 19.40 24.13
N LEU A 14 -1.48 19.45 22.81
CA LEU A 14 -2.53 19.81 21.84
C LEU A 14 -3.50 18.66 21.54
N LEU A 15 -3.03 17.40 21.67
CA LEU A 15 -3.85 16.20 21.43
C LEU A 15 -4.70 15.78 22.64
N ALA A 16 -4.48 16.35 23.82
CA ALA A 16 -5.15 15.97 25.06
C ALA A 16 -6.46 16.74 25.34
N SER A 17 -6.86 17.68 24.48
CA SER A 17 -8.13 18.39 24.66
C SER A 17 -8.80 18.71 23.34
N ARG A 18 -9.85 17.94 22.98
CA ARG A 18 -11.17 18.42 22.54
C ARG A 18 -11.99 17.30 21.90
N SER A 19 -13.30 17.44 22.11
CA SER A 19 -14.43 16.65 21.60
C SER A 19 -14.42 16.50 20.06
N PRO A 20 -15.20 15.56 19.50
CA PRO A 20 -14.95 15.00 18.18
C PRO A 20 -15.42 15.88 17.00
N LYS A 21 -14.66 15.77 15.89
CA LYS A 21 -14.86 16.18 14.47
C LYS A 21 -14.21 17.51 14.03
N PRO A 22 -13.81 17.68 12.74
CA PRO A 22 -13.78 16.75 11.60
C PRO A 22 -12.34 16.46 11.08
N ARG A 23 -12.26 15.61 10.04
CA ARG A 23 -11.09 15.30 9.20
C ARG A 23 -10.11 16.49 9.10
N GLY A 24 -8.91 16.35 9.63
CA GLY A 24 -7.89 17.39 9.66
C GLY A 24 -6.55 16.89 9.14
N ALA A 25 -5.89 17.74 8.36
CA ALA A 25 -4.52 17.57 7.90
C ALA A 25 -3.52 17.58 9.09
N LEU A 26 -2.29 17.12 8.85
CA LEU A 26 -1.22 17.15 9.86
C LEU A 26 -0.94 18.60 10.34
N PRO A 27 -0.61 18.82 11.64
CA PRO A 27 -0.27 20.14 12.16
C PRO A 27 0.93 20.79 11.44
N ALA A 28 0.91 22.11 11.26
CA ALA A 28 1.94 22.85 10.49
C ALA A 28 3.38 22.66 11.00
N GLU A 29 3.57 22.46 12.30
CA GLU A 29 4.88 22.23 12.93
C GLU A 29 5.51 20.89 12.50
N ALA A 30 4.68 19.88 12.20
CA ALA A 30 5.11 18.60 11.66
C ALA A 30 5.55 18.70 10.18
N LEU A 31 5.03 19.69 9.45
CA LEU A 31 5.42 19.97 8.06
C LEU A 31 6.78 20.68 7.95
N GLU A 32 7.25 21.37 9.00
CA GLU A 32 8.55 22.05 8.98
C GLU A 32 9.74 21.11 9.23
N SER A 33 9.56 20.06 10.04
CA SER A 33 10.59 19.03 10.28
C SER A 33 10.87 18.14 9.06
N MET A 34 9.92 18.09 8.12
CA MET A 34 10.06 17.42 6.82
C MET A 34 11.29 17.87 6.01
N GLY A 35 11.88 19.03 6.27
CA GLY A 35 12.95 19.58 5.44
C GLY A 35 14.37 19.05 5.69
N ARG A 36 14.61 18.20 6.70
CA ARG A 36 15.98 18.00 7.25
C ARG A 36 16.51 16.56 7.39
N LEU A 37 15.79 15.55 6.91
CA LEU A 37 16.21 14.15 7.09
C LEU A 37 17.07 13.67 5.91
N GLU A 38 18.35 13.38 6.18
CA GLU A 38 19.23 12.65 5.26
C GLU A 38 18.96 11.14 5.38
N TYR A 39 17.99 10.64 4.62
CA TYR A 39 17.86 9.19 4.40
C TYR A 39 18.62 8.79 3.13
N PHE A 40 19.41 7.73 3.27
CA PHE A 40 19.89 6.80 2.24
C PHE A 40 20.32 7.40 0.89
N LYS A 41 21.59 7.23 0.51
CA LYS A 41 22.06 7.55 -0.85
C LYS A 41 21.32 6.66 -1.86
N PRO A 42 20.58 7.23 -2.83
CA PRO A 42 19.87 6.42 -3.79
C PRO A 42 20.80 5.49 -4.55
N SER A 43 20.31 4.28 -4.81
CA SER A 43 20.90 3.46 -5.87
C SER A 43 20.71 4.18 -7.22
N GLU A 44 21.50 3.85 -8.25
CA GLU A 44 21.34 4.50 -9.57
C GLU A 44 19.86 4.53 -9.98
N PRO A 45 19.33 5.68 -10.46
CA PRO A 45 17.92 5.82 -10.72
C PRO A 45 17.46 4.70 -11.65
N LEU A 46 16.53 3.87 -11.16
CA LEU A 46 15.89 2.80 -11.91
C LEU A 46 15.35 3.40 -13.22
N ARG A 47 16.05 3.12 -14.33
CA ARG A 47 15.79 3.80 -15.60
C ARG A 47 14.46 3.30 -16.17
N MET A 48 13.35 3.94 -15.86
CA MET A 48 12.12 3.73 -16.63
C MET A 48 12.30 4.23 -18.06
N SER A 49 11.79 3.49 -19.06
CA SER A 49 11.73 4.03 -20.41
C SER A 49 10.67 5.15 -20.49
N PRO A 50 10.81 6.15 -21.37
CA PRO A 50 9.79 7.18 -21.57
C PRO A 50 8.39 6.60 -21.87
N GLN A 51 8.34 5.46 -22.55
CA GLN A 51 7.09 4.75 -22.85
C GLN A 51 6.47 4.11 -21.61
N ASP A 52 7.27 3.48 -20.75
CA ASP A 52 6.77 2.93 -19.48
C ASP A 52 6.24 4.03 -18.60
N LYS A 53 6.96 5.16 -18.54
CA LYS A 53 6.50 6.33 -17.81
C LYS A 53 5.17 6.87 -18.35
N LYS A 54 5.04 6.98 -19.67
CA LYS A 54 3.78 7.44 -20.29
C LYS A 54 2.60 6.53 -19.92
N LEU A 55 2.79 5.20 -19.97
CA LEU A 55 1.75 4.24 -19.61
C LEU A 55 1.41 4.26 -18.12
N SER A 56 2.42 4.36 -17.27
CA SER A 56 2.26 4.53 -15.84
C SER A 56 1.52 5.83 -15.50
N ASP A 57 1.89 6.97 -16.11
CA ASP A 57 1.19 8.24 -15.93
C ASP A 57 -0.27 8.19 -16.42
N GLU A 58 -0.55 7.41 -17.48
CA GLU A 58 -1.90 7.25 -18.05
C GLU A 58 -2.81 6.36 -17.20
N PHE A 59 -2.32 5.19 -16.77
CA PHE A 59 -3.14 4.16 -16.11
C PHE A 59 -2.99 4.13 -14.60
N PHE A 60 -1.87 4.62 -14.06
CA PHE A 60 -1.53 4.62 -12.64
C PHE A 60 -0.98 5.99 -12.20
N PRO A 61 -1.74 7.08 -12.40
CA PRO A 61 -1.28 8.43 -12.13
C PRO A 61 -0.80 8.55 -10.67
N GLY A 62 0.36 9.20 -10.50
CA GLY A 62 0.99 9.36 -9.20
C GLY A 62 1.81 8.16 -8.73
N SER A 63 1.99 7.12 -9.55
CA SER A 63 2.92 6.04 -9.23
C SER A 63 4.36 6.54 -9.18
N LEU A 64 5.09 6.02 -8.21
CA LEU A 64 6.48 6.34 -7.93
C LEU A 64 7.30 5.05 -7.93
N THR A 65 8.62 5.15 -7.91
CA THR A 65 9.47 3.98 -7.63
C THR A 65 9.23 3.47 -6.19
N GLY A 66 9.49 2.19 -5.95
CA GLY A 66 9.42 1.62 -4.59
C GLY A 66 10.27 2.41 -3.58
N GLU A 67 11.46 2.86 -4.00
CA GLU A 67 12.35 3.70 -3.19
C GLU A 67 11.75 5.06 -2.84
N GLU A 68 11.15 5.77 -3.80
CA GLU A 68 10.48 7.04 -3.53
C GLU A 68 9.30 6.89 -2.57
N VAL A 69 8.48 5.84 -2.72
CA VAL A 69 7.37 5.57 -1.80
C VAL A 69 7.89 5.24 -0.40
N PHE A 70 8.93 4.40 -0.31
CA PHE A 70 9.56 4.04 0.96
C PHE A 70 10.10 5.28 1.67
N LEU A 71 10.92 6.10 1.00
CA LEU A 71 11.51 7.32 1.60
C LEU A 71 10.44 8.32 2.08
N LYS A 72 9.39 8.53 1.29
CA LYS A 72 8.25 9.39 1.69
C LYS A 72 7.50 8.82 2.89
N THR A 73 7.32 7.50 2.93
CA THR A 73 6.69 6.80 4.06
C THR A 73 7.54 6.93 5.32
N MET A 74 8.85 6.65 5.25
CA MET A 74 9.77 6.76 6.38
C MET A 74 9.80 8.15 6.99
N LYS A 75 9.80 9.18 6.14
CA LYS A 75 9.69 10.57 6.58
C LYS A 75 8.39 10.86 7.35
N THR A 76 7.29 10.27 6.91
CA THR A 76 6.00 10.44 7.61
C THR A 76 5.98 9.67 8.92
N LEU A 77 6.57 8.47 8.95
CA LEU A 77 6.74 7.64 10.15
C LEU A 77 7.53 8.39 11.24
N ASP A 78 8.68 8.97 10.88
CA ASP A 78 9.51 9.76 11.81
C ASP A 78 8.73 10.91 12.46
N ILE A 79 8.01 11.69 11.66
CA ILE A 79 7.15 12.79 12.13
C ILE A 79 6.05 12.31 13.09
N LEU A 80 5.51 11.12 12.82
CA LEU A 80 4.46 10.51 13.63
C LEU A 80 5.04 9.75 14.84
N GLY A 81 6.35 9.72 15.04
CA GLY A 81 7.02 9.04 16.15
C GLY A 81 7.05 7.51 16.02
N PHE A 82 7.05 7.00 14.79
CA PHE A 82 7.31 5.59 14.48
C PHE A 82 8.81 5.42 14.25
N ASP A 83 9.40 4.38 14.81
CA ASP A 83 10.79 3.99 14.60
C ASP A 83 10.92 2.45 14.47
N GLU A 84 12.14 1.97 14.19
CA GLU A 84 12.43 0.54 14.03
C GLU A 84 12.19 -0.27 15.32
N ASP A 85 12.36 0.34 16.50
CA ASP A 85 12.24 -0.33 17.80
C ASP A 85 10.79 -0.42 18.31
N ASN A 86 9.93 0.46 17.80
CA ASN A 86 8.55 0.62 18.22
C ASN A 86 7.52 0.23 17.15
N THR A 87 7.94 -0.09 15.92
CA THR A 87 7.01 -0.41 14.81
C THR A 87 7.08 -1.87 14.40
N LEU A 88 5.94 -2.54 14.38
CA LEU A 88 5.79 -3.86 13.77
C LEU A 88 5.13 -3.75 12.40
N VAL A 89 5.69 -4.42 11.38
CA VAL A 89 5.21 -4.31 10.00
C VAL A 89 4.48 -5.57 9.56
N ALA A 90 3.37 -5.38 8.86
CA ALA A 90 2.70 -6.43 8.10
C ALA A 90 2.55 -6.05 6.62
N CYS A 91 2.65 -7.05 5.75
CA CYS A 91 2.44 -6.91 4.31
C CYS A 91 1.30 -7.82 3.84
N SER A 92 0.36 -7.26 3.07
CA SER A 92 -0.65 -7.97 2.31
C SER A 92 -0.38 -7.79 0.82
N ILE A 93 0.46 -8.67 0.27
CA ILE A 93 0.86 -8.71 -1.14
C ILE A 93 0.64 -10.11 -1.71
N CYS A 94 0.62 -10.23 -3.04
CA CYS A 94 0.42 -11.50 -3.73
C CYS A 94 1.68 -12.39 -3.57
N PRO A 95 1.53 -13.71 -3.33
CA PRO A 95 2.65 -14.64 -3.15
C PRO A 95 3.49 -14.90 -4.42
N ASP A 96 3.10 -14.32 -5.56
CA ASP A 96 3.88 -14.35 -6.80
C ASP A 96 5.33 -13.86 -6.56
N GLU A 97 6.32 -14.59 -7.09
CA GLU A 97 7.73 -14.33 -6.78
C GLU A 97 8.18 -12.93 -7.24
N ILE A 98 7.49 -12.34 -8.21
CA ILE A 98 7.84 -11.03 -8.75
C ILE A 98 7.54 -9.87 -7.78
N ASN A 99 6.80 -10.10 -6.70
CA ASN A 99 6.53 -9.10 -5.65
C ASN A 99 7.52 -9.16 -4.49
N ASN A 100 8.58 -9.96 -4.62
CA ASN A 100 9.64 -10.12 -3.62
C ASN A 100 11.02 -9.94 -4.28
N LYS A 101 11.09 -9.04 -5.27
CA LYS A 101 12.33 -8.68 -5.96
C LYS A 101 13.12 -7.69 -5.11
N LYS A 102 14.45 -7.81 -5.13
CA LYS A 102 15.33 -6.85 -4.46
C LYS A 102 15.04 -5.42 -4.95
N GLY A 103 14.86 -4.50 -4.00
CA GLY A 103 14.59 -3.09 -4.26
C GLY A 103 13.12 -2.77 -4.57
N ASP A 104 12.21 -3.74 -4.56
CA ASP A 104 10.78 -3.44 -4.52
C ASP A 104 10.38 -2.92 -3.14
N ILE A 105 9.18 -2.33 -3.05
CA ILE A 105 8.72 -1.68 -1.81
C ILE A 105 8.65 -2.67 -0.63
N ALA A 106 8.30 -3.93 -0.86
CA ALA A 106 8.17 -4.92 0.19
C ALA A 106 9.55 -5.35 0.73
N ASP A 107 10.53 -5.52 -0.16
CA ASP A 107 11.94 -5.76 0.17
C ASP A 107 12.54 -4.59 0.96
N LEU A 108 12.21 -3.34 0.59
CA LEU A 108 12.66 -2.15 1.33
C LEU A 108 12.10 -2.09 2.76
N PHE A 109 10.80 -2.35 2.94
CA PHE A 109 10.20 -2.43 4.28
C PHE A 109 10.79 -3.59 5.10
N HIS A 110 10.99 -4.76 4.49
CA HIS A 110 11.62 -5.90 5.14
C HIS A 110 13.07 -5.59 5.54
N GLY A 111 13.85 -4.97 4.65
CA GLY A 111 15.23 -4.59 4.92
C GLY A 111 15.39 -3.57 6.05
N HIS A 112 14.41 -2.68 6.23
CA HIS A 112 14.45 -1.65 7.27
C HIS A 112 13.88 -2.10 8.61
N PHE A 113 12.68 -2.68 8.64
CA PHE A 113 12.02 -3.11 9.89
C PHE A 113 12.35 -4.55 10.29
N GLY A 114 13.09 -5.28 9.46
CA GLY A 114 13.44 -6.68 9.68
C GLY A 114 12.25 -7.60 9.48
N ARG A 115 11.62 -8.05 10.58
CA ARG A 115 10.59 -9.10 10.52
C ARG A 115 9.26 -8.52 10.04
N VAL A 116 8.67 -9.15 9.02
CA VAL A 116 7.38 -8.76 8.43
C VAL A 116 6.38 -9.89 8.64
N PHE A 117 5.16 -9.55 9.07
CA PHE A 117 4.04 -10.49 9.11
C PHE A 117 3.30 -10.50 7.76
N HIS A 118 3.02 -11.66 7.20
CA HIS A 118 2.33 -11.76 5.91
C HIS A 118 0.82 -11.93 6.12
N LEU A 119 0.05 -10.87 5.87
CA LEU A 119 -1.41 -10.89 5.92
C LEU A 119 -2.06 -11.41 4.63
N GLY A 120 -1.30 -11.36 3.53
CA GLY A 120 -1.77 -11.52 2.15
C GLY A 120 -2.10 -12.96 1.71
N GLY A 121 -2.22 -13.11 0.39
CA GLY A 121 -2.50 -14.33 -0.34
C GLY A 121 -2.78 -13.97 -1.81
N LEU A 122 -3.43 -14.86 -2.57
CA LEU A 122 -3.66 -14.63 -4.01
C LEU A 122 -4.25 -13.24 -4.28
N GLY A 123 -3.69 -12.54 -5.28
CA GLY A 123 -4.12 -11.18 -5.63
C GLY A 123 -3.80 -10.10 -4.59
N GLY A 124 -3.03 -10.38 -3.55
CA GLY A 124 -2.68 -9.42 -2.49
C GLY A 124 -3.79 -9.17 -1.47
N ILE A 125 -4.83 -10.00 -1.47
CA ILE A 125 -5.96 -9.91 -0.55
C ILE A 125 -5.54 -10.43 0.84
N PRO A 126 -5.92 -9.76 1.94
CA PRO A 126 -5.52 -10.17 3.29
C PRO A 126 -6.30 -11.39 3.79
N PHE A 127 -5.95 -12.58 3.29
CA PHE A 127 -6.67 -13.82 3.54
C PHE A 127 -6.49 -14.39 4.95
N THR A 128 -5.45 -13.98 5.68
CA THR A 128 -5.27 -14.37 7.08
C THR A 128 -6.39 -13.88 8.01
N GLY A 129 -7.13 -12.84 7.60
CA GLY A 129 -8.37 -12.40 8.24
C GLY A 129 -8.19 -11.78 9.62
N LYS A 130 -9.29 -11.70 10.38
CA LYS A 130 -9.30 -11.13 11.76
C LYS A 130 -8.36 -11.86 12.69
N THR A 131 -8.30 -13.19 12.58
CA THR A 131 -7.38 -14.03 13.36
C THR A 131 -5.93 -13.72 13.02
N GLY A 132 -5.59 -13.61 11.73
CA GLY A 132 -4.25 -13.23 11.28
C GLY A 132 -3.83 -11.85 11.76
N PHE A 133 -4.69 -10.85 11.59
CA PHE A 133 -4.42 -9.50 12.07
C PHE A 133 -4.24 -9.46 13.60
N SER A 134 -5.08 -10.18 14.35
CA SER A 134 -4.94 -10.26 15.81
C SER A 134 -3.65 -10.96 16.24
N ALA A 135 -3.26 -12.05 15.55
CA ALA A 135 -2.00 -12.74 15.80
C ALA A 135 -0.79 -11.85 15.51
N PHE A 136 -0.86 -11.04 14.46
CA PHE A 136 0.13 -10.01 14.14
C PHE A 136 0.19 -8.92 15.23
N SER A 137 -0.94 -8.28 15.54
CA SER A 137 -0.98 -7.12 16.42
C SER A 137 -0.71 -7.45 17.88
N ASN A 138 -0.92 -8.70 18.32
CA ASN A 138 -0.58 -9.16 19.66
C ASN A 138 0.94 -9.18 19.95
N HIS A 139 1.78 -9.08 18.93
CA HIS A 139 3.24 -8.98 19.10
C HIS A 139 3.74 -7.54 19.21
N VAL A 140 2.83 -6.56 19.14
CA VAL A 140 3.17 -5.15 19.37
C VAL A 140 3.50 -4.94 20.84
N ARG A 141 4.52 -4.12 21.12
CA ARG A 141 4.94 -3.82 22.48
C ARG A 141 3.84 -3.11 23.28
N ASP A 142 3.70 -3.47 24.55
CA ASP A 142 2.70 -2.91 25.46
C ASP A 142 2.97 -1.43 25.80
N ASP A 143 4.21 -0.96 25.71
CA ASP A 143 4.67 0.40 26.01
C ASP A 143 4.53 1.37 24.83
N ASP A 144 3.34 1.41 24.21
CA ASP A 144 2.98 2.24 23.06
C ASP A 144 3.65 1.86 21.72
N GLY A 145 3.82 0.56 21.45
CA GLY A 145 4.24 0.08 20.12
C GLY A 145 3.21 0.38 19.02
N ASN A 146 3.66 0.50 17.77
CA ASN A 146 2.85 0.86 16.62
C ASN A 146 2.82 -0.26 15.56
N CYS A 147 1.82 -0.22 14.70
CA CYS A 147 1.71 -1.09 13.53
C CYS A 147 1.82 -0.29 12.24
N LEU A 148 2.52 -0.85 11.26
CA LEU A 148 2.45 -0.42 9.87
C LEU A 148 1.95 -1.56 9.00
N VAL A 149 0.94 -1.31 8.17
CA VAL A 149 0.44 -2.26 7.19
C VAL A 149 0.66 -1.71 5.78
N LEU A 150 1.39 -2.46 4.96
CA LEU A 150 1.44 -2.29 3.51
C LEU A 150 0.45 -3.28 2.86
N MET A 151 -0.49 -2.80 2.07
CA MET A 151 -1.36 -3.66 1.26
C MET A 151 -1.34 -3.25 -0.20
N ALA A 152 -1.03 -4.20 -1.08
CA ALA A 152 -1.09 -3.96 -2.51
C ALA A 152 -1.37 -5.25 -3.30
N PRO A 153 -2.45 -5.29 -4.11
CA PRO A 153 -2.44 -6.14 -5.29
C PRO A 153 -1.34 -5.69 -6.26
N HIS A 154 -1.11 -6.50 -7.30
CA HIS A 154 -0.08 -6.21 -8.28
C HIS A 154 -0.56 -6.40 -9.72
N ILE A 155 0.18 -5.79 -10.65
CA ILE A 155 0.01 -5.95 -12.10
C ILE A 155 1.37 -5.91 -12.80
N GLY A 156 1.58 -6.76 -13.79
CA GLY A 156 2.77 -6.74 -14.64
C GLY A 156 2.65 -5.73 -15.79
N LEU A 157 3.79 -5.12 -16.15
CA LEU A 157 3.97 -4.38 -17.40
C LEU A 157 5.09 -5.04 -18.21
N SER A 158 4.73 -5.71 -19.30
CA SER A 158 5.69 -6.47 -20.11
C SER A 158 6.59 -5.58 -20.97
N THR A 159 7.68 -6.12 -21.52
CA THR A 159 8.55 -5.36 -22.45
C THR A 159 7.82 -4.93 -23.72
N ALA A 160 6.76 -5.65 -24.10
CA ALA A 160 5.85 -5.33 -25.20
C ALA A 160 4.76 -4.31 -24.82
N LYS A 161 4.83 -3.73 -23.61
CA LYS A 161 3.92 -2.69 -23.11
C LYS A 161 2.47 -3.17 -22.91
N LEU A 162 2.35 -4.44 -22.55
CA LEU A 162 1.08 -5.06 -22.20
C LEU A 162 0.91 -5.06 -20.68
N LEU A 163 -0.13 -4.40 -20.20
CA LEU A 163 -0.55 -4.49 -18.79
C LEU A 163 -1.20 -5.85 -18.54
N GLY A 164 -1.02 -6.37 -17.32
CA GLY A 164 -1.45 -7.72 -16.97
C GLY A 164 -0.44 -8.80 -17.37
N MET A 165 0.70 -8.43 -17.95
CA MET A 165 1.71 -9.36 -18.47
C MET A 165 3.09 -9.03 -17.91
N TYR A 166 3.92 -10.04 -17.68
CA TYR A 166 5.29 -9.90 -17.18
C TYR A 166 6.27 -10.72 -18.01
N SER A 167 7.39 -10.10 -18.43
CA SER A 167 8.42 -10.72 -19.27
C SER A 167 9.59 -11.24 -18.42
N LYS A 168 9.59 -12.54 -18.07
CA LYS A 168 10.72 -13.14 -17.34
C LYS A 168 11.98 -13.29 -18.20
N THR A 169 11.78 -13.52 -19.49
CA THR A 169 12.82 -13.51 -20.53
C THR A 169 12.26 -12.80 -21.77
N PRO A 170 13.11 -12.26 -22.68
CA PRO A 170 12.62 -11.68 -23.93
C PRO A 170 11.65 -12.64 -24.65
N ASN A 171 10.52 -12.12 -25.11
CA ASN A 171 9.48 -12.84 -25.87
C ASN A 171 8.77 -14.00 -25.14
N LYS A 172 8.83 -14.06 -23.80
CA LYS A 172 8.04 -15.03 -23.00
C LYS A 172 7.29 -14.32 -21.89
N ASP A 173 6.10 -13.86 -22.23
CA ASP A 173 5.21 -13.20 -21.28
C ASP A 173 4.36 -14.23 -20.51
N ARG A 174 4.08 -13.90 -19.26
CA ARG A 174 3.17 -14.61 -18.35
C ARG A 174 2.19 -13.62 -17.75
N THR A 175 1.00 -14.07 -17.38
CA THR A 175 0.01 -13.21 -16.71
C THR A 175 0.52 -12.77 -15.33
N ALA A 176 0.32 -11.50 -14.99
CA ALA A 176 0.62 -10.92 -13.69
C ALA A 176 -0.37 -9.78 -13.41
N CYS A 177 -1.26 -9.85 -12.42
CA CYS A 177 -1.49 -10.95 -11.47
C CYS A 177 -2.22 -12.13 -12.11
N GLY A 178 -1.66 -13.34 -12.00
CA GLY A 178 -2.27 -14.57 -12.52
C GLY A 178 -3.66 -14.86 -11.93
N ALA A 179 -3.83 -14.69 -10.61
CA ALA A 179 -5.11 -14.88 -9.92
C ALA A 179 -6.19 -13.90 -10.42
N ALA A 180 -5.87 -12.61 -10.51
CA ALA A 180 -6.84 -11.61 -10.97
C ALA A 180 -7.30 -11.86 -12.42
N ILE A 181 -6.36 -12.18 -13.31
CA ILE A 181 -6.66 -12.45 -14.72
C ILE A 181 -7.37 -13.79 -14.89
N GLY A 182 -6.95 -14.83 -14.15
CA GLY A 182 -7.59 -16.14 -14.11
C GLY A 182 -9.06 -16.02 -13.71
N ALA A 183 -9.33 -15.32 -12.61
CA ALA A 183 -10.67 -15.07 -12.13
C ALA A 183 -11.54 -14.23 -13.09
N LEU A 184 -10.98 -13.22 -13.75
CA LEU A 184 -11.69 -12.47 -14.79
C LEU A 184 -12.05 -13.36 -15.99
N ASN A 185 -11.10 -14.16 -16.47
CA ASN A 185 -11.34 -15.12 -17.56
C ASN A 185 -12.39 -16.17 -17.17
N TYR A 186 -12.38 -16.64 -15.92
CA TYR A 186 -13.41 -17.53 -15.41
C TYR A 186 -14.79 -16.86 -15.50
N CYS A 187 -14.93 -15.63 -15.02
CA CYS A 187 -16.18 -14.87 -15.06
C CYS A 187 -16.70 -14.66 -16.49
N LEU A 188 -15.79 -14.46 -17.44
CA LEU A 188 -16.10 -14.27 -18.86
C LEU A 188 -16.45 -15.57 -19.59
N SER A 189 -16.00 -16.72 -19.09
CA SER A 189 -16.30 -18.03 -19.70
C SER A 189 -17.77 -18.45 -19.58
N GLY A 190 -18.56 -17.75 -18.77
CA GLY A 190 -19.98 -18.06 -18.55
C GLY A 190 -20.24 -19.26 -17.64
N LYS A 191 -19.19 -19.85 -17.05
CA LYS A 191 -19.31 -20.90 -16.04
C LYS A 191 -20.06 -20.40 -14.80
N GLU A 192 -20.73 -21.33 -14.13
CA GLU A 192 -21.33 -21.07 -12.81
C GLU A 192 -20.25 -20.72 -11.79
N LEU A 193 -20.61 -19.95 -10.76
CA LEU A 193 -19.65 -19.60 -9.72
C LEU A 193 -19.22 -20.86 -8.95
N PRO A 194 -17.93 -20.99 -8.61
CA PRO A 194 -17.44 -22.15 -7.86
C PRO A 194 -18.14 -22.22 -6.49
N PRO A 195 -18.56 -23.42 -6.02
CA PRO A 195 -19.23 -23.58 -4.75
C PRO A 195 -18.30 -23.14 -3.60
N PHE A 196 -18.83 -22.37 -2.65
CA PHE A 196 -18.04 -21.89 -1.49
C PHE A 196 -18.16 -22.82 -0.27
N ASP A 197 -19.18 -23.68 -0.28
CA ASP A 197 -19.60 -24.51 0.85
C ASP A 197 -19.39 -26.01 0.55
N SER A 198 -18.50 -26.36 -0.39
CA SER A 198 -18.14 -27.76 -0.61
C SER A 198 -17.22 -28.27 0.51
N GLU A 199 -17.35 -29.53 0.90
CA GLU A 199 -16.44 -30.16 1.89
C GLU A 199 -14.99 -30.26 1.39
N GLU A 200 -14.79 -30.09 0.08
CA GLU A 200 -13.49 -30.02 -0.58
C GLU A 200 -13.22 -28.56 -1.01
N VAL A 201 -12.42 -27.84 -0.24
CA VAL A 201 -12.02 -26.46 -0.55
C VAL A 201 -10.51 -26.38 -0.71
N PHE A 202 -10.00 -26.74 -1.90
CA PHE A 202 -8.58 -26.66 -2.23
C PHE A 202 -8.16 -25.32 -2.87
N ASP A 203 -9.13 -24.54 -3.37
CA ASP A 203 -8.87 -23.30 -4.14
C ASP A 203 -9.66 -22.07 -3.62
N TYR A 204 -9.93 -22.06 -2.31
CA TYR A 204 -10.75 -21.04 -1.62
C TYR A 204 -10.39 -19.59 -2.00
N GLN A 205 -9.10 -19.30 -2.11
CA GLN A 205 -8.63 -17.93 -2.36
C GLN A 205 -9.01 -17.48 -3.77
N GLU A 206 -8.84 -18.33 -4.78
CA GLU A 206 -9.23 -18.02 -6.15
C GLU A 206 -10.76 -17.97 -6.28
N ASP A 207 -11.48 -18.90 -5.65
CA ASP A 207 -12.94 -18.90 -5.64
C ASP A 207 -13.52 -17.62 -5.04
N TYR A 208 -12.90 -17.11 -3.97
CA TYR A 208 -13.24 -15.81 -3.42
C TYR A 208 -13.00 -14.69 -4.44
N ILE A 209 -11.85 -14.67 -5.11
CA ILE A 209 -11.51 -13.65 -6.11
C ILE A 209 -12.50 -13.67 -7.28
N ILE A 210 -12.83 -14.85 -7.82
CA ILE A 210 -13.84 -15.05 -8.87
C ILE A 210 -15.16 -14.41 -8.45
N ARG A 211 -15.63 -14.71 -7.23
CA ARG A 211 -16.90 -14.18 -6.70
C ARG A 211 -16.87 -12.66 -6.55
N GLN A 212 -15.75 -12.06 -6.12
CA GLN A 212 -15.65 -10.61 -6.01
C GLN A 212 -15.57 -9.93 -7.37
N ILE A 213 -14.79 -10.47 -8.31
CA ILE A 213 -14.70 -9.95 -9.68
C ILE A 213 -16.04 -10.05 -10.39
N LYS A 214 -16.79 -11.14 -10.20
CA LYS A 214 -18.11 -11.31 -10.85
C LYS A 214 -19.06 -10.15 -10.55
N LYS A 215 -19.03 -9.60 -9.33
CA LYS A 215 -19.86 -8.46 -8.91
C LYS A 215 -19.57 -7.18 -9.71
N HIS A 216 -18.35 -7.05 -10.22
CA HIS A 216 -17.87 -5.85 -10.92
C HIS A 216 -17.47 -6.14 -12.37
N GLN A 217 -17.79 -7.34 -12.91
CA GLN A 217 -17.31 -7.79 -14.21
C GLN A 217 -17.64 -6.78 -15.32
N ALA A 218 -18.87 -6.24 -15.33
CA ALA A 218 -19.32 -5.29 -16.34
C ALA A 218 -18.51 -3.97 -16.32
N GLU A 219 -18.15 -3.49 -15.13
CA GLU A 219 -17.32 -2.29 -14.97
C GLU A 219 -15.88 -2.56 -15.40
N ILE A 220 -15.33 -3.72 -15.05
CA ILE A 220 -13.96 -4.12 -15.37
C ILE A 220 -13.73 -4.21 -16.88
N VAL A 221 -14.70 -4.73 -17.64
CA VAL A 221 -14.59 -4.92 -19.10
C VAL A 221 -15.20 -3.79 -19.92
N ALA A 222 -15.71 -2.73 -19.28
CA ALA A 222 -16.25 -1.57 -19.99
C ALA A 222 -15.22 -0.79 -20.83
N PRO A 223 -13.94 -0.66 -20.41
CA PRO A 223 -12.94 0.03 -21.21
C PRO A 223 -12.66 -0.63 -22.57
N LYS A 224 -12.22 0.16 -23.55
CA LYS A 224 -12.09 -0.29 -24.95
C LYS A 224 -10.77 -0.96 -25.30
N SER A 225 -9.72 -0.80 -24.50
CA SER A 225 -8.40 -1.39 -24.77
C SER A 225 -8.02 -2.39 -23.69
N ASP A 226 -7.26 -3.41 -24.07
CA ASP A 226 -6.79 -4.45 -23.14
C ASP A 226 -6.02 -3.85 -21.97
N ASN A 227 -5.14 -2.87 -22.22
CA ASN A 227 -4.41 -2.17 -21.16
C ASN A 227 -5.36 -1.45 -20.18
N ALA A 228 -6.42 -0.79 -20.69
CA ALA A 228 -7.39 -0.12 -19.83
C ALA A 228 -8.23 -1.12 -19.01
N ILE A 229 -8.59 -2.27 -19.59
CA ILE A 229 -9.27 -3.36 -18.88
C ILE A 229 -8.37 -3.90 -17.75
N GLN A 230 -7.09 -4.18 -18.05
CA GLN A 230 -6.14 -4.72 -17.08
C GLN A 230 -5.82 -3.72 -15.97
N ALA A 231 -5.66 -2.44 -16.30
CA ALA A 231 -5.53 -1.37 -15.29
C ALA A 231 -6.78 -1.30 -14.40
N THR A 232 -7.99 -1.37 -14.99
CA THR A 232 -9.25 -1.34 -14.25
C THR A 232 -9.37 -2.57 -13.33
N LEU A 233 -8.99 -3.75 -13.80
CA LEU A 233 -8.93 -4.97 -13.01
C LEU A 233 -8.02 -4.80 -11.79
N ALA A 234 -6.81 -4.25 -11.95
CA ALA A 234 -5.89 -4.02 -10.84
C ALA A 234 -6.47 -3.06 -9.78
N HIS A 235 -7.12 -1.98 -10.20
CA HIS A 235 -7.80 -1.06 -9.27
C HIS A 235 -9.01 -1.71 -8.57
N HIS A 236 -9.74 -2.60 -9.25
CA HIS A 236 -10.81 -3.38 -8.59
C HIS A 236 -10.26 -4.39 -7.59
N MET A 237 -9.14 -5.05 -7.89
CA MET A 237 -8.44 -5.89 -6.92
C MET A 237 -8.00 -5.08 -5.70
N TRP A 238 -7.56 -3.84 -5.88
CA TRP A 238 -7.23 -2.95 -4.76
C TRP A 238 -8.47 -2.63 -3.92
N LYS A 239 -9.61 -2.28 -4.53
CA LYS A 239 -10.87 -2.05 -3.82
C LYS A 239 -11.31 -3.28 -3.01
N ILE A 240 -11.19 -4.48 -3.60
CA ILE A 240 -11.54 -5.75 -2.95
C ILE A 240 -10.61 -6.00 -1.74
N ALA A 241 -9.30 -5.86 -1.93
CA ALA A 241 -8.31 -6.06 -0.88
C ALA A 241 -8.44 -5.00 0.23
N LYS A 242 -8.68 -3.73 -0.10
CA LYS A 242 -8.89 -2.62 0.85
C LYS A 242 -10.15 -2.85 1.67
N GLY A 243 -11.27 -3.20 1.04
CA GLY A 243 -12.51 -3.50 1.77
C GLY A 243 -12.29 -4.63 2.79
N LYS A 244 -11.60 -5.71 2.40
CA LYS A 244 -11.27 -6.80 3.32
C LYS A 244 -10.29 -6.36 4.41
N LEU A 245 -9.33 -5.51 4.09
CA LEU A 245 -8.39 -4.97 5.07
C LEU A 245 -9.12 -4.13 6.14
N ASP A 246 -10.02 -3.25 5.71
CA ASP A 246 -10.82 -2.40 6.58
C ASP A 246 -11.71 -3.21 7.54
N ASP A 247 -12.18 -4.37 7.11
CA ASP A 247 -12.96 -5.29 7.94
C ASP A 247 -12.15 -6.03 9.02
N ILE A 248 -10.81 -6.09 8.89
CA ILE A 248 -9.95 -6.89 9.79
C ILE A 248 -9.03 -6.04 10.67
N VAL A 249 -8.64 -4.86 10.21
CA VAL A 249 -7.77 -3.97 10.98
C VAL A 249 -8.52 -3.40 12.19
N ASN A 250 -7.79 -3.22 13.27
CA ASN A 250 -8.26 -2.56 14.47
C ASN A 250 -7.06 -2.00 15.24
N THR A 251 -7.32 -1.23 16.30
CA THR A 251 -6.30 -0.63 17.16
C THR A 251 -6.26 -1.26 18.56
N ASN A 252 -6.74 -2.49 18.71
CA ASN A 252 -6.79 -3.19 20.01
C ASN A 252 -5.46 -3.88 20.34
N PHE A 253 -4.37 -3.13 20.30
CA PHE A 253 -3.01 -3.61 20.58
C PHE A 253 -2.19 -2.51 21.27
N GLY A 254 -1.10 -2.90 21.94
CA GLY A 254 -0.17 -1.94 22.58
C GLY A 254 -0.81 -1.01 23.62
N GLY A 255 -0.13 0.10 23.91
CA GLY A 255 -0.50 1.09 24.92
C GLY A 255 -1.53 2.14 24.46
N PRO A 256 -1.96 3.08 25.31
CA PRO A 256 -2.96 4.10 24.97
C PRO A 256 -2.58 5.02 23.80
N ARG A 257 -1.28 5.16 23.48
CA ARG A 257 -0.78 6.01 22.40
C ARG A 257 -0.38 5.23 21.14
N SER A 258 -0.53 3.90 21.14
CA SER A 258 -0.30 3.05 19.98
C SER A 258 -1.15 3.48 18.80
N LYS A 259 -0.53 3.50 17.62
CA LYS A 259 -1.15 3.88 16.36
C LYS A 259 -1.03 2.76 15.34
N LEU A 260 -1.98 2.72 14.41
CA LEU A 260 -1.91 1.90 13.21
C LEU A 260 -1.77 2.82 12.00
N LEU A 261 -0.74 2.63 11.19
CA LEU A 261 -0.60 3.29 9.90
C LEU A 261 -0.83 2.29 8.77
N VAL A 262 -1.66 2.65 7.79
CA VAL A 262 -2.03 1.77 6.68
C VAL A 262 -1.71 2.46 5.36
N LEU A 263 -0.70 1.94 4.65
CA LEU A 263 -0.35 2.33 3.28
C LEU A 263 -0.96 1.32 2.32
N THR A 264 -1.79 1.79 1.39
CA THR A 264 -2.35 0.91 0.34
C THR A 264 -2.14 1.47 -1.04
N GLY A 265 -2.05 0.57 -2.03
CA GLY A 265 -1.78 0.95 -3.40
C GLY A 265 -1.80 -0.21 -4.37
N VAL A 266 -1.24 -0.01 -5.56
CA VAL A 266 -1.04 -1.05 -6.58
C VAL A 266 0.45 -1.17 -6.87
N MET A 267 1.01 -2.37 -6.74
CA MET A 267 2.36 -2.69 -7.22
C MET A 267 2.35 -2.91 -8.73
N ILE A 268 3.28 -2.29 -9.45
CA ILE A 268 3.41 -2.43 -10.90
C ILE A 268 4.76 -3.06 -11.16
N ASN A 269 4.77 -4.33 -11.56
CA ASN A 269 6.00 -5.09 -11.73
C ASN A 269 6.56 -4.90 -13.14
N LEU A 270 7.79 -4.42 -13.23
CA LEU A 270 8.51 -4.27 -14.49
C LEU A 270 9.64 -5.29 -14.61
N PRO A 271 9.96 -5.77 -15.82
CA PRO A 271 11.08 -6.65 -16.05
C PRO A 271 12.41 -5.88 -16.01
N HIS A 272 13.49 -6.59 -15.65
CA HIS A 272 14.85 -6.05 -15.66
C HIS A 272 15.20 -5.44 -17.04
N PRO A 273 15.90 -4.29 -17.11
CA PRO A 273 16.55 -3.54 -16.02
C PRO A 273 15.68 -2.50 -15.32
N HIS A 274 14.38 -2.45 -15.62
CA HIS A 274 13.48 -1.48 -15.02
C HIS A 274 13.12 -1.89 -13.59
N GLY A 275 13.00 -0.90 -12.70
CA GLY A 275 12.53 -1.11 -11.34
C GLY A 275 11.00 -1.10 -11.27
N ASP A 276 10.48 -1.82 -10.28
CA ASP A 276 9.04 -1.85 -10.02
C ASP A 276 8.55 -0.49 -9.53
N LEU A 277 7.29 -0.18 -9.88
CA LEU A 277 6.61 1.02 -9.43
C LEU A 277 5.55 0.67 -8.40
N PHE A 278 5.12 1.68 -7.67
CA PHE A 278 4.03 1.59 -6.73
C PHE A 278 3.15 2.82 -6.87
N GLN A 279 1.86 2.59 -7.08
CA GLN A 279 0.86 3.65 -7.03
C GLN A 279 0.25 3.69 -5.63
N PRO A 280 0.63 4.64 -4.77
CA PRO A 280 -0.06 4.82 -3.50
C PRO A 280 -1.48 5.33 -3.77
N LEU A 281 -2.47 4.77 -3.08
CA LEU A 281 -3.88 5.13 -3.22
C LEU A 281 -4.49 5.62 -1.90
N THR A 282 -4.07 5.08 -0.76
CA THR A 282 -4.43 5.62 0.57
C THR A 282 -3.26 5.57 1.52
N PHE A 283 -3.24 6.51 2.47
CA PHE A 283 -2.32 6.49 3.59
C PHE A 283 -3.03 7.00 4.83
N GLU A 284 -3.38 6.08 5.73
CA GLU A 284 -4.34 6.33 6.81
C GLU A 284 -3.73 6.02 8.16
N LEU A 285 -3.77 7.00 9.07
CA LEU A 285 -3.34 6.86 10.46
C LEU A 285 -4.56 6.68 11.37
N HIS A 286 -4.61 5.57 12.09
CA HIS A 286 -5.71 5.17 12.97
C HIS A 286 -5.27 5.23 14.43
N PHE A 287 -6.14 5.78 15.28
CA PHE A 287 -5.96 5.94 16.71
C PHE A 287 -6.96 5.09 17.51
N LYS A 288 -6.64 4.81 18.78
CA LYS A 288 -7.46 3.98 19.67
C LYS A 288 -8.84 4.53 19.99
N ASP A 289 -9.02 5.83 19.91
CA ASP A 289 -10.31 6.50 20.12
C ASP A 289 -11.25 6.38 18.89
N GLY A 290 -10.81 5.70 17.83
CA GLY A 290 -11.53 5.55 16.57
C GLY A 290 -11.30 6.71 15.60
N THR A 291 -10.45 7.69 15.95
CA THR A 291 -10.05 8.75 15.03
C THR A 291 -9.19 8.16 13.92
N MET A 292 -9.45 8.57 12.68
CA MET A 292 -8.62 8.27 11.51
C MET A 292 -8.25 9.57 10.80
N LEU A 293 -6.96 9.74 10.52
CA LEU A 293 -6.41 10.84 9.73
C LEU A 293 -5.91 10.30 8.39
N ASN A 294 -6.33 10.94 7.30
CA ASN A 294 -5.75 10.70 5.99
C ASN A 294 -4.50 11.57 5.87
N VAL A 295 -3.33 10.95 5.73
CA VAL A 295 -2.02 11.61 5.59
C VAL A 295 -1.48 11.50 4.16
N PHE A 296 -2.31 11.07 3.21
CA PHE A 296 -1.90 10.83 1.83
C PHE A 296 -1.40 12.08 1.13
N ASP A 297 -2.12 13.20 1.23
CA ASP A 297 -1.77 14.42 0.49
C ASP A 297 -0.49 15.07 1.05
N GLU A 298 -0.26 14.96 2.36
CA GLU A 298 0.97 15.44 3.01
C GLU A 298 2.19 14.61 2.62
N THR A 299 2.01 13.29 2.42
CA THR A 299 3.11 12.38 2.10
C THR A 299 3.38 12.28 0.59
N PHE A 300 2.32 12.04 -0.18
CA PHE A 300 2.35 11.68 -1.60
C PHE A 300 1.73 12.76 -2.49
N GLY A 301 0.95 13.69 -1.94
CA GLY A 301 0.44 14.83 -2.67
C GLY A 301 1.58 15.61 -3.32
N GLN A 302 1.35 16.11 -4.53
CA GLN A 302 2.38 16.77 -5.30
C GLN A 302 2.99 17.91 -4.49
N TYR A 303 4.32 17.88 -4.33
CA TYR A 303 5.11 19.06 -4.00
C TYR A 303 4.67 20.17 -4.95
N LYS A 304 3.89 21.14 -4.47
CA LYS A 304 3.65 22.37 -5.22
C LYS A 304 5.01 23.06 -5.28
N PRO A 305 5.64 23.20 -6.47
CA PRO A 305 6.83 24.04 -6.54
C PRO A 305 6.45 25.40 -5.95
N ARG A 306 7.29 25.94 -5.05
CA ARG A 306 7.15 27.33 -4.59
C ARG A 306 6.87 28.17 -5.84
N PRO A 307 5.84 29.04 -5.82
CA PRO A 307 5.56 29.87 -6.98
C PRO A 307 6.86 30.59 -7.33
N SER A 308 7.43 30.28 -8.49
CA SER A 308 8.54 31.04 -9.04
C SER A 308 7.97 32.43 -9.30
N SER A 309 8.17 33.33 -8.35
CA SER A 309 8.02 34.75 -8.62
C SER A 309 8.92 35.06 -9.81
N LYS A 310 8.30 35.60 -10.86
CA LYS A 310 8.89 36.09 -12.12
C LYS A 310 8.98 35.02 -13.21
N LEU A 311 7.98 35.00 -14.09
CA LEU A 311 7.99 35.79 -15.34
C LEU A 311 6.59 35.77 -15.97
N ARG A 312 5.99 36.96 -16.07
CA ARG A 312 5.09 37.38 -17.16
C ARG A 312 5.73 38.64 -17.76
N PRO A 313 5.40 39.02 -19.01
CA PRO A 313 4.81 38.24 -20.11
C PRO A 313 5.89 37.56 -20.96
#